data_AF-A0A6L2NZK2-F1
#
_entry.id   AF-A0A6L2NZK2-F1
#
_cell.length_a   1.000
_cell.length_b   1.000
_cell.length_c   1.000
_cell.angle_alpha   90.00
_cell.angle_beta   90.00
_cell.angle_gamma   90.00
#
_symmetry.space_group_name_H-M   'P 1'
#
loop_
_entity.id
_entity.type
_entity.pdbx_description
1 polymer ?
#
loop_
_entity_poly.entity_id
_entity_poly.type
_entity_poly.pdbx_seq_one_letter_code
_entity_poly.pdbx_strand_id
1 'polypeptide(L)'
;MKKPTQVENTDRFSFVLNEHQKLAIPVGPRFQADVPEWNGPPQREYPYKTISKSFPSKWLGTVIWSNKDTSVETDRDAIGKGRPQHCDCYNPGSLLCVKRHVTAKISDLQKDLGSAFQIWKFDEMGEAVAKSWKHSEQQKFARVVKTNSISEGK
;
A
#
# COMPACT_ATOMS: atom_id res chain seq x y z
N MET A 1 -8.64 24.09 47.57
CA MET A 1 -8.80 22.91 46.67
C MET A 1 -9.70 23.32 45.51
N LYS A 2 -9.15 23.46 44.30
CA LYS A 2 -9.92 23.80 43.09
C LYS A 2 -10.33 22.49 42.41
N LYS A 3 -11.64 22.29 42.19
CA LYS A 3 -12.16 21.12 41.45
C LYS A 3 -11.66 21.18 39.99
N PRO A 4 -11.29 20.05 39.37
CA PRO A 4 -10.91 20.05 37.96
C PRO A 4 -12.16 20.26 37.10
N THR A 5 -12.08 21.23 36.20
CA THR A 5 -13.03 21.45 35.11
C THR A 5 -12.98 20.25 34.18
N GLN A 6 -14.10 19.55 34.02
CA GLN A 6 -14.26 18.49 33.01
C GLN A 6 -14.21 19.16 31.64
N VAL A 7 -13.13 18.95 30.90
CA VAL A 7 -13.06 19.30 29.48
C VAL A 7 -13.79 18.18 28.74
N GLU A 8 -14.97 18.51 28.24
CA GLU A 8 -15.76 17.61 27.40
C GLU A 8 -14.95 17.32 26.12
N ASN A 9 -14.44 16.09 26.02
CA ASN A 9 -13.68 15.61 24.88
C ASN A 9 -14.68 15.33 23.75
N THR A 10 -14.99 16.35 22.96
CA THR A 10 -15.88 16.20 21.80
C THR A 10 -15.16 15.34 20.78
N ASP A 11 -15.57 14.07 20.71
CA ASP A 11 -15.09 13.14 19.70
C ASP A 11 -15.24 13.76 18.31
N ARG A 12 -14.15 13.81 17.57
CA ARG A 12 -14.07 14.41 16.24
C ARG A 12 -15.00 13.71 15.25
N PHE A 13 -15.48 12.51 15.56
CA PHE A 13 -16.44 11.75 14.76
C PHE A 13 -17.90 11.87 15.22
N SER A 14 -18.19 12.71 16.23
CA SER A 14 -19.55 12.95 16.73
C SER A 14 -20.55 13.34 15.64
N PHE A 15 -20.11 14.04 14.58
CA PHE A 15 -20.96 14.40 13.44
C PHE A 15 -21.38 13.20 12.58
N VAL A 16 -20.61 12.10 12.58
CA VAL A 16 -20.92 10.88 11.81
C VAL A 16 -22.04 10.08 12.49
N LEU A 17 -22.06 10.10 13.83
CA LEU A 17 -23.06 9.42 14.67
C LEU A 17 -24.29 10.29 14.94
N ASN A 18 -24.27 11.56 14.53
CA ASN A 18 -25.38 12.48 14.71
C ASN A 18 -26.50 12.17 13.71
N GLU A 19 -27.38 11.24 14.08
CA GLU A 19 -28.55 10.81 13.30
C GLU A 19 -29.44 11.98 12.83
N HIS A 20 -29.39 13.12 13.52
CA HIS A 20 -30.18 14.32 13.24
C HIS A 20 -29.61 15.23 12.14
N GLN A 21 -28.39 14.96 11.63
CA GLN A 21 -27.74 15.72 10.55
C GLN A 21 -27.57 14.92 9.26
N LYS A 22 -28.45 13.94 9.00
CA LYS A 22 -28.44 13.23 7.71
C LYS A 22 -28.97 14.14 6.60
N LEU A 23 -28.06 14.64 5.75
CA LEU A 23 -28.43 15.28 4.49
C LEU A 23 -29.30 14.30 3.68
N ALA A 24 -30.37 14.82 3.05
CA ALA A 24 -31.23 14.00 2.21
C ALA A 24 -30.43 13.40 1.04
N ILE A 25 -30.51 12.08 0.86
CA ILE A 25 -29.88 11.40 -0.29
C ILE A 25 -30.76 11.65 -1.51
N PRO A 26 -30.29 12.39 -2.53
CA PRO A 26 -31.11 12.70 -3.69
C PRO A 26 -31.31 11.45 -4.55
N VAL A 27 -32.57 11.15 -4.87
CA VAL A 27 -32.97 10.04 -5.74
C VAL A 27 -33.55 10.61 -7.04
N GLY A 28 -33.17 10.03 -8.19
CA GLY A 28 -33.69 10.39 -9.49
C GLY A 28 -32.66 10.25 -10.62
N PRO A 29 -33.06 10.47 -11.88
CA PRO A 29 -32.22 10.20 -13.06
C PRO A 29 -30.90 10.98 -13.10
N ARG A 30 -30.83 12.12 -12.41
CA ARG A 30 -29.59 12.94 -12.32
C ARG A 30 -28.62 12.48 -11.23
N PHE A 31 -29.04 11.56 -10.37
CA PHE A 31 -28.29 11.13 -9.18
C PHE A 31 -28.02 9.62 -9.16
N GLN A 32 -28.82 8.84 -9.88
CA GLN A 32 -28.66 7.40 -10.02
C GLN A 32 -27.79 7.08 -11.25
N ALA A 33 -26.98 6.03 -11.15
CA ALA A 33 -26.23 5.52 -12.29
C ALA A 33 -27.14 4.69 -13.19
N ASP A 34 -26.91 4.75 -14.50
CA ASP A 34 -27.52 3.83 -15.45
C ASP A 34 -26.94 2.44 -15.22
N VAL A 35 -27.77 1.53 -14.72
CA VAL A 35 -27.38 0.13 -14.50
C VAL A 35 -27.60 -0.63 -15.81
N PRO A 36 -26.54 -1.17 -16.44
CA PRO A 36 -26.69 -1.93 -17.67
C PRO A 36 -27.43 -3.26 -17.41
N GLU A 37 -28.08 -3.78 -18.44
CA GLU A 37 -28.72 -5.09 -18.39
C GLU A 37 -27.68 -6.20 -18.10
N TRP A 38 -28.08 -7.18 -17.29
CA TRP A 38 -27.21 -8.27 -16.89
C TRP A 38 -26.96 -9.24 -18.05
N ASN A 39 -25.70 -9.34 -18.49
CA ASN A 39 -25.29 -10.15 -19.64
C ASN A 39 -24.94 -11.62 -19.30
N GLY A 40 -25.39 -12.13 -18.15
CA GLY A 40 -25.06 -13.48 -17.69
C GLY A 40 -23.73 -13.57 -16.92
N PRO A 41 -23.46 -14.73 -16.30
CA PRO A 41 -22.23 -14.95 -15.54
C PRO A 41 -20.99 -14.94 -16.45
N PRO A 42 -19.82 -14.52 -15.92
CA PRO A 42 -18.56 -14.58 -16.66
C PRO A 42 -18.25 -16.02 -17.09
N GLN A 43 -17.97 -16.24 -18.38
CA GLN A 43 -17.63 -17.57 -18.90
C GLN A 43 -16.28 -18.04 -18.36
N ARG A 44 -16.27 -19.19 -17.68
CA ARG A 44 -15.11 -19.74 -16.95
C ARG A 44 -13.97 -20.22 -17.84
N GLU A 45 -14.27 -20.59 -19.09
CA GLU A 45 -13.28 -21.17 -20.01
C GLU A 45 -12.45 -20.11 -20.74
N TYR A 46 -12.99 -18.90 -20.93
CA TYR A 46 -12.26 -17.76 -21.51
C TYR A 46 -12.88 -16.45 -21.00
N PRO A 47 -12.28 -15.77 -20.00
CA PRO A 47 -12.89 -14.62 -19.32
C PRO A 47 -13.07 -13.35 -20.19
N TYR A 48 -12.81 -13.43 -21.50
CA TYR A 48 -12.77 -12.27 -22.40
C TYR A 48 -13.57 -12.43 -23.70
N LYS A 49 -14.28 -13.55 -23.93
CA LYS A 49 -14.94 -13.78 -25.23
C LYS A 49 -16.36 -13.22 -25.35
N THR A 50 -17.00 -12.85 -24.24
CA THR A 50 -18.34 -12.20 -24.20
C THR A 50 -18.29 -10.74 -23.75
N ILE A 51 -17.11 -10.16 -23.58
CA ILE A 51 -16.98 -8.72 -23.62
C ILE A 51 -17.19 -8.36 -25.09
N SER A 52 -18.33 -7.73 -25.38
CA SER A 52 -18.66 -7.18 -26.68
C SER A 52 -17.42 -6.51 -27.29
N LYS A 53 -17.31 -6.51 -28.62
CA LYS A 53 -16.26 -5.81 -29.39
C LYS A 53 -16.06 -4.31 -29.04
N SER A 54 -16.70 -3.81 -27.98
CA SER A 54 -16.88 -2.41 -27.61
C SER A 54 -16.29 -2.01 -26.25
N PHE A 55 -15.72 -2.91 -25.42
CA PHE A 55 -14.88 -2.44 -24.31
C PHE A 55 -13.44 -2.34 -24.79
N PRO A 56 -12.90 -1.13 -24.98
CA PRO A 56 -11.55 -1.01 -25.46
C PRO A 56 -10.62 -1.48 -24.34
N SER A 57 -9.87 -2.55 -24.63
CA SER A 57 -8.87 -3.17 -23.76
C SER A 57 -7.86 -2.18 -23.15
N LYS A 58 -7.77 -0.97 -23.70
CA LYS A 58 -7.04 0.18 -23.13
C LYS A 58 -7.40 0.51 -21.68
N TRP A 59 -8.60 0.17 -21.20
CA TRP A 59 -9.02 0.41 -19.81
C TRP A 59 -8.71 -0.75 -18.85
N LEU A 60 -8.32 -1.92 -19.36
CA LEU A 60 -8.06 -3.12 -18.54
C LEU A 60 -6.64 -3.15 -17.95
N GLY A 61 -5.86 -2.10 -18.18
CA GLY A 61 -4.46 -2.03 -17.77
C GLY A 61 -3.59 -3.05 -18.50
N THR A 62 -2.32 -3.10 -18.11
CA THR A 62 -1.36 -4.08 -18.61
C THR A 62 -0.97 -5.02 -17.47
N VAL A 63 -1.05 -6.33 -17.72
CA VAL A 63 -0.56 -7.33 -16.75
C VAL A 63 0.97 -7.30 -16.78
N ILE A 64 1.58 -6.84 -15.69
CA ILE A 64 3.04 -6.72 -15.55
C ILE A 64 3.64 -7.97 -14.88
N TRP A 65 2.91 -8.58 -13.94
CA TRP A 65 3.34 -9.78 -13.22
C TRP A 65 2.16 -10.76 -13.13
N SER A 66 2.40 -12.03 -13.45
CA SER A 66 1.39 -13.09 -13.44
C SER A 66 1.99 -14.35 -12.83
N ASN A 67 1.32 -14.90 -11.82
CA ASN A 67 1.72 -16.08 -11.06
C ASN A 67 1.51 -17.41 -11.82
N LYS A 68 1.69 -17.43 -13.15
CA LYS A 68 1.35 -18.60 -13.99
C LYS A 68 2.46 -19.64 -14.08
N ASP A 69 3.71 -19.23 -13.86
CA ASP A 69 4.90 -20.07 -14.07
C ASP A 69 5.62 -20.45 -12.77
N THR A 70 5.15 -19.93 -11.64
CA THR A 70 5.64 -20.30 -10.32
C THR A 70 5.05 -21.68 -10.01
N SER A 71 5.89 -22.71 -10.06
CA SER A 71 5.55 -24.02 -9.52
C SER A 71 4.88 -23.81 -8.16
N VAL A 72 3.84 -24.59 -7.88
CA VAL A 72 3.18 -24.61 -6.56
C VAL A 72 4.14 -25.27 -5.56
N GLU A 73 5.35 -24.73 -5.42
CA GLU A 73 6.12 -24.91 -4.21
C GLU A 73 5.35 -24.16 -3.15
N THR A 74 4.59 -24.96 -2.41
CA THR A 74 3.92 -24.57 -1.19
C THR A 74 5.02 -24.27 -0.18
N ASP A 75 5.77 -23.18 -0.39
CA ASP A 75 6.63 -22.68 0.66
C ASP A 75 5.69 -22.27 1.80
N ARG A 76 5.90 -22.91 2.95
CA ARG A 76 4.99 -22.88 4.11
C ARG A 76 5.04 -21.55 4.85
N ASP A 77 5.73 -20.56 4.30
CA ASP A 77 5.70 -19.21 4.79
C ASP A 77 4.49 -18.46 4.24
N ALA A 78 3.39 -18.60 4.98
CA ALA A 78 2.20 -17.79 4.82
C ALA A 78 2.61 -16.31 4.61
N ILE A 79 2.18 -15.75 3.47
CA ILE A 79 2.31 -14.33 3.17
C ILE A 79 1.68 -13.54 4.32
N GLY A 80 2.32 -12.45 4.74
CA GLY A 80 1.77 -11.55 5.76
C GLY A 80 2.20 -11.83 7.20
N LYS A 81 3.16 -12.74 7.46
CA LYS A 81 3.77 -12.89 8.81
C LYS A 81 4.52 -11.65 9.31
N GLY A 82 4.81 -10.69 8.43
CA GLY A 82 5.56 -9.48 8.78
C GLY A 82 7.01 -9.78 9.19
N ARG A 83 7.59 -8.88 9.98
CA ARG A 83 8.95 -9.04 10.51
C ARG A 83 8.93 -10.01 11.71
N PRO A 84 9.76 -11.07 11.72
CA PRO A 84 9.87 -11.92 12.89
C PRO A 84 10.40 -11.14 14.10
N GLN A 85 9.89 -11.43 15.29
CA GLN A 85 10.29 -10.75 16.53
C GLN A 85 11.76 -11.01 16.91
N HIS A 86 12.29 -12.16 16.49
CA HIS A 86 13.64 -12.61 16.80
C HIS A 86 14.36 -13.04 15.52
N CYS A 87 15.69 -12.91 15.52
CA CYS A 87 16.55 -13.38 14.44
C CYS A 87 17.86 -13.90 15.03
N ASP A 88 18.50 -14.85 14.34
CA ASP A 88 19.77 -15.46 14.77
C ASP A 88 21.00 -14.62 14.42
N CYS A 89 20.82 -13.32 14.18
CA CYS A 89 21.93 -12.40 13.98
C CYS A 89 22.72 -12.23 15.28
N TYR A 90 24.04 -12.03 15.16
CA TYR A 90 24.93 -11.81 16.32
C TYR A 90 24.47 -10.64 17.21
N ASN A 91 23.93 -9.56 16.62
CA ASN A 91 23.37 -8.43 17.35
C ASN A 91 21.98 -8.06 16.79
N PRO A 92 20.90 -8.73 17.27
CA PRO A 92 19.53 -8.47 16.82
C PRO A 92 19.11 -7.02 17.02
N GLY A 93 18.45 -6.43 16.03
CA GLY A 93 17.96 -5.04 16.10
C GLY A 93 19.00 -3.97 15.79
N SER A 94 20.29 -4.30 15.73
CA SER A 94 21.32 -3.37 15.26
C SER A 94 21.09 -2.91 13.81
N LEU A 95 21.69 -1.76 13.44
CA LEU A 95 21.62 -1.25 12.06
C LEU A 95 22.08 -2.29 11.03
N LEU A 96 23.16 -3.01 11.33
CA LEU A 96 23.70 -4.06 10.47
C LEU A 96 22.74 -5.26 10.35
N CYS A 97 22.09 -5.65 11.45
CA CYS A 97 21.05 -6.67 11.44
C CYS A 97 19.89 -6.26 10.53
N VAL A 98 19.36 -5.05 10.71
CA VAL A 98 18.25 -4.54 9.88
C VAL A 98 18.63 -4.50 8.41
N LYS A 99 19.80 -3.94 8.09
CA LYS A 99 20.29 -3.84 6.72
C LYS A 99 20.43 -5.21 6.06
N ARG A 100 21.00 -6.20 6.76
CA ARG A 100 21.09 -7.58 6.27
C ARG A 100 19.73 -8.17 5.94
N HIS A 101 18.75 -8.05 6.85
CA HIS A 101 17.42 -8.60 6.63
C HIS A 101 16.67 -7.91 5.48
N VAL A 102 16.78 -6.59 5.38
CA VAL A 102 16.19 -5.82 4.27
C VAL A 102 16.80 -6.27 2.94
N THR A 103 18.12 -6.38 2.85
CA THR A 103 18.79 -6.86 1.62
C THR A 103 18.40 -8.29 1.27
N ALA A 104 18.29 -9.19 2.25
CA ALA A 104 17.84 -10.57 2.01
C ALA A 104 16.42 -10.60 1.44
N LYS A 105 15.47 -9.87 2.06
CA LYS A 105 14.08 -9.82 1.60
C LYS A 105 13.90 -9.13 0.25
N ILE A 106 14.73 -8.13 -0.07
CA ILE A 106 14.76 -7.54 -1.42
C ILE A 106 15.21 -8.57 -2.46
N SER A 107 16.24 -9.38 -2.14
CA SER A 107 16.75 -10.43 -3.04
C SER A 107 15.69 -11.52 -3.30
N ASP A 108 15.00 -11.97 -2.25
CA ASP A 108 13.89 -12.92 -2.37
C ASP A 108 12.79 -12.33 -3.27
N LEU A 109 12.36 -11.10 -2.99
CA LEU A 109 11.34 -10.40 -3.77
C LEU A 109 11.74 -10.23 -5.24
N GLN A 110 13.01 -9.95 -5.53
CA GLN A 110 13.51 -9.83 -6.90
C GLN A 110 13.44 -11.16 -7.66
N LYS A 111 13.68 -12.30 -6.98
CA LYS A 111 13.54 -13.64 -7.59
C LYS A 111 12.07 -13.94 -7.90
N ASP A 112 11.17 -13.62 -6.96
CA ASP A 112 9.73 -13.89 -7.10
C ASP A 112 9.09 -13.04 -8.20
N LEU A 113 9.51 -11.78 -8.32
CA LEU A 113 8.92 -10.82 -9.27
C LEU A 113 9.61 -10.82 -10.64
N GLY A 114 10.88 -11.25 -10.72
CA GLY A 114 11.66 -11.18 -11.95
C GLY A 114 11.73 -9.77 -12.52
N SER A 115 11.38 -9.60 -13.79
CA SER A 115 11.40 -8.29 -14.47
C SER A 115 10.39 -7.29 -13.88
N ALA A 116 9.30 -7.76 -13.27
CA ALA A 116 8.31 -6.89 -12.65
C ALA A 116 8.90 -6.06 -11.49
N PHE A 117 9.95 -6.57 -10.85
CA PHE A 117 10.67 -5.85 -9.79
C PHE A 117 11.13 -4.46 -10.25
N GLN A 118 11.70 -4.37 -11.45
CA GLN A 118 12.19 -3.12 -12.03
C GLN A 118 11.06 -2.30 -12.66
N ILE A 119 10.06 -2.94 -13.26
CA ILE A 119 8.91 -2.23 -13.85
C ILE A 119 8.13 -1.48 -12.77
N TRP A 120 8.00 -2.06 -11.58
CA TRP A 120 7.38 -1.43 -10.41
C TRP A 120 8.33 -0.56 -9.59
N LYS A 121 9.58 -0.39 -10.05
CA LYS A 121 10.59 0.47 -9.44
C LYS A 121 10.99 0.08 -8.02
N PHE A 122 10.91 -1.20 -7.65
CA PHE A 122 11.38 -1.66 -6.34
C PHE A 122 12.90 -1.53 -6.16
N ASP A 123 13.66 -1.46 -7.25
CA ASP A 123 15.09 -1.14 -7.26
C ASP A 123 15.38 0.33 -6.92
N GLU A 124 14.39 1.20 -7.08
CA GLU A 124 14.45 2.64 -6.80
C GLU A 124 13.66 2.99 -5.52
N MET A 125 13.69 2.11 -4.50
CA MET A 125 12.99 2.31 -3.23
C MET A 125 13.90 2.11 -2.01
N GLY A 126 13.50 2.68 -0.87
CA GLY A 126 14.21 2.54 0.41
C GLY A 126 15.61 3.17 0.41
N GLU A 127 16.60 2.49 0.99
CA GLU A 127 17.98 2.98 1.09
C GLU A 127 18.63 3.19 -0.30
N ALA A 128 18.18 2.47 -1.32
CA ALA A 128 18.72 2.60 -2.68
C ALA A 128 18.48 4.01 -3.25
N VAL A 129 17.36 4.65 -2.90
CA VAL A 129 17.01 6.01 -3.32
C VAL A 129 18.02 7.04 -2.83
N ALA A 130 18.59 6.84 -1.64
CA ALA A 130 19.58 7.79 -1.10
C ALA A 130 20.83 7.89 -1.98
N LYS A 131 21.13 6.87 -2.80
CA LYS A 131 22.27 6.87 -3.73
C LYS A 131 22.04 7.72 -4.98
N SER A 132 20.79 7.97 -5.38
CA SER A 132 20.48 8.78 -6.57
C SER A 132 20.35 10.27 -6.27
N TRP A 133 20.40 10.65 -4.99
CA TRP A 133 20.25 12.04 -4.58
C TRP A 133 21.45 12.89 -4.94
N LYS A 134 21.17 14.07 -5.49
CA LYS A 134 22.18 15.11 -5.67
C LYS A 134 22.49 15.76 -4.31
N HIS A 135 23.71 16.26 -4.16
CA HIS A 135 24.13 16.96 -2.94
C HIS A 135 23.18 18.10 -2.54
N SER A 136 22.61 18.83 -3.51
CA SER A 136 21.63 19.90 -3.25
C SER A 136 20.30 19.37 -2.68
N GLU A 137 19.85 18.19 -3.09
CA GLU A 137 18.64 17.54 -2.59
C GLU A 137 18.85 17.02 -1.17
N GLN A 138 20.00 16.40 -0.92
CA GLN A 138 20.39 15.96 0.42
C GLN A 138 20.46 17.13 1.42
N GLN A 139 21.01 18.28 1.00
CA GLN A 139 21.02 19.49 1.84
C GLN A 139 19.62 20.03 2.12
N LYS A 140 18.73 20.04 1.13
CA LYS A 140 17.33 20.47 1.33
C LYS A 140 16.64 19.57 2.33
N PHE A 141 16.76 18.26 2.19
CA PHE A 141 16.20 17.30 3.13
C PHE A 141 16.76 17.49 4.55
N ALA A 142 18.08 17.62 4.69
CA ALA A 142 18.71 17.85 5.99
C ALA A 142 18.19 19.13 6.68
N ARG A 143 17.91 20.20 5.92
CA ARG A 143 17.28 21.42 6.44
C ARG A 143 15.84 21.17 6.89
N VAL A 144 15.04 20.44 6.09
CA VAL A 144 13.65 20.09 6.43
C VAL A 144 13.59 19.25 7.71
N VAL A 145 14.46 18.25 7.85
CA VAL A 145 14.51 17.40 9.06
C VAL A 145 14.91 18.21 10.29
N LYS A 146 15.91 19.11 10.18
CA LYS A 146 16.32 19.98 11.29
C LYS A 146 15.25 20.98 11.71
N THR A 147 14.48 21.50 10.75
CA THR A 147 13.42 22.50 11.01
C THR A 147 12.12 21.87 11.51
N ASN A 148 11.87 20.60 11.16
CA ASN A 148 10.76 19.81 11.66
C ASN A 148 11.23 18.80 12.70
N SER A 149 12.07 19.23 13.66
CA SER A 149 12.37 18.37 14.80
C SER A 149 11.09 18.13 15.57
N ILE A 150 10.41 17.03 15.28
CA ILE A 150 9.39 16.47 16.16
C ILE A 150 10.14 16.28 17.48
N SER A 151 9.74 17.06 18.48
CA SER A 151 10.27 17.06 19.83
C SER A 151 10.63 15.64 20.25
N GLU A 152 11.89 15.44 20.60
CA GLU A 152 12.40 14.20 21.18
C GLU A 152 11.40 13.74 22.24
N GLY A 153 10.74 12.60 21.96
CA GLY A 153 9.88 11.95 22.94
C GLY A 153 10.73 11.60 24.16
N LYS A 154 10.28 12.07 25.33
CA LYS A 154 10.70 11.55 26.63
C LYS A 154 10.47 10.05 26.72
#